data_AF-A0A5E7D006-F1
#
_entry.id   AF-A0A5E7D006-F1
#
_cell.length_a   1.000
_cell.length_b   1.000
_cell.length_c   1.000
_cell.angle_alpha   90.00
_cell.angle_beta   90.00
_cell.angle_gamma   90.00
#
_symmetry.space_group_name_H-M   'P 1'
#
loop_
_entity.id
_entity.type
_entity.pdbx_description
1 polymer ?
#
loop_
_entity_poly.entity_id
_entity_poly.type
_entity_poly.pdbx_seq_one_letter_code
_entity_poly.pdbx_strand_id
1 'polypeptide(L)'
;MNEQPQPLIQINAPSLPKGGGAIQSIGKGWGAVGTSGAASLELPLPISPGRGFAPALALGYSSDGGNSPFGMGWRETDNAISLRTTKGVPAYAGNDQVVGPGGEVWMPERNESDGSLISRGETTYKGLPLGDEHRVVRHWPRIEGEFALIEHWSTPADPAGFWLIHGADGSLHLYGKTRHSRRADPNEETHVGVWMIDESLNTRGEHIVYEYKPEEDAPAPPQQRDFRAQRYLSRVCYGNEKAHPHLYAWSADSWKDQHWHFHLVFDYGERSTELETAPSFDETQAWTTRSDAFWNCAYGFELGTRRLCRQVLMFHHFPSELGATPVLVQRLLLEFRASPLGYSHLTARSSNWRAWNCASRMRRSTARQIAR
;
A
#
# COMPACT_ATOMS: atom_id res chain seq x y z
N MET A 1 11.25 -15.71 48.68
CA MET A 1 11.49 -14.28 48.37
C MET A 1 12.80 -14.16 47.64
N ASN A 2 12.75 -13.81 46.35
CA ASN A 2 13.77 -13.09 45.60
C ASN A 2 13.21 -12.86 44.19
N GLU A 3 12.19 -11.99 44.09
CA GLU A 3 11.91 -11.32 42.82
C GLU A 3 12.90 -10.18 42.70
N GLN A 4 13.85 -10.31 41.77
CA GLN A 4 14.63 -9.16 41.32
C GLN A 4 13.71 -8.25 40.50
N PRO A 5 13.65 -6.94 40.80
CA PRO A 5 12.85 -6.02 40.00
C PRO A 5 13.52 -5.84 38.63
N GLN A 6 12.81 -6.19 37.56
CA GLN A 6 13.14 -5.69 36.24
C GLN A 6 12.68 -4.24 36.12
N PRO A 7 13.59 -3.32 35.77
CA PRO A 7 13.21 -2.33 34.79
C PRO A 7 14.33 -2.20 33.78
N LEU A 8 14.02 -2.20 32.48
CA LEU A 8 14.95 -1.59 31.54
C LEU A 8 14.20 -0.92 30.40
N ILE A 9 13.72 0.30 30.71
CA ILE A 9 13.80 1.36 29.72
C ILE A 9 15.27 1.45 29.31
N GLN A 10 15.57 1.00 28.10
CA GLN A 10 16.93 0.97 27.59
C GLN A 10 17.35 2.40 27.21
N ILE A 11 18.27 2.98 27.97
CA ILE A 11 18.87 4.26 27.64
C ILE A 11 19.96 4.01 26.59
N ASN A 12 19.66 4.32 25.33
CA ASN A 12 20.62 4.20 24.25
C ASN A 12 21.45 5.49 24.16
N ALA A 13 22.74 5.40 24.51
CA ALA A 13 23.67 6.51 24.33
C ALA A 13 23.96 6.75 22.84
N PRO A 14 24.09 8.01 22.38
CA PRO A 14 24.46 8.31 21.01
C PRO A 14 25.84 7.73 20.71
N SER A 15 25.94 6.94 19.64
CA SER A 15 27.20 6.36 19.19
C SER A 15 27.24 6.33 17.67
N LEU A 16 28.44 6.48 17.11
CA LEU A 16 28.63 6.31 15.68
C LEU A 16 28.43 4.83 15.32
N PRO A 17 27.88 4.53 14.11
CA PRO A 17 27.82 3.16 13.63
C PRO A 17 29.21 2.55 13.65
N LYS A 18 29.39 1.45 14.37
CA LYS A 18 30.62 0.66 14.30
C LYS A 18 30.69 0.10 12.88
N GLY A 19 31.70 0.51 12.11
CA GLY A 19 31.86 0.07 10.72
C GLY A 19 31.87 -1.45 10.61
N GLY A 20 31.05 -2.00 9.71
CA GLY A 20 31.00 -3.42 9.40
C GLY A 20 31.79 -3.76 8.13
N GLY A 21 32.44 -4.94 8.12
CA GLY A 21 33.13 -5.50 6.95
C GLY A 21 32.38 -6.64 6.26
N ALA A 22 31.22 -7.04 6.78
CA ALA A 22 30.40 -8.09 6.20
C ALA A 22 29.51 -7.52 5.09
N ILE A 23 29.63 -8.07 3.88
CA ILE A 23 28.70 -7.81 2.78
C ILE A 23 27.43 -8.62 3.06
N GLN A 24 26.38 -7.96 3.54
CA GLN A 24 25.06 -8.59 3.72
C GLN A 24 24.29 -8.54 2.39
N SER A 25 23.66 -9.65 2.02
CA SER A 25 22.78 -9.71 0.85
C SER A 25 21.46 -8.98 1.11
N ILE A 26 20.80 -8.49 0.06
CA ILE A 26 19.53 -7.77 0.16
C ILE A 26 18.39 -8.77 0.01
N GLY A 27 17.96 -9.35 1.13
CA GLY A 27 16.81 -10.24 1.16
C GLY A 27 16.91 -11.26 2.28
N LYS A 28 15.76 -11.71 2.79
CA LYS A 28 15.68 -12.73 3.85
C LYS A 28 15.93 -14.16 3.36
N GLY A 29 16.29 -14.34 2.08
CA GLY A 29 16.39 -15.65 1.44
C GLY A 29 15.02 -16.23 1.07
N TRP A 30 15.00 -17.48 0.62
CA TRP A 30 13.76 -18.19 0.30
C TRP A 30 12.92 -18.44 1.56
N GLY A 31 11.60 -18.28 1.44
CA GLY A 31 10.67 -18.64 2.50
C GLY A 31 10.66 -20.15 2.74
N ALA A 32 10.29 -20.56 3.95
CA ALA A 32 10.08 -21.97 4.25
C ALA A 32 8.96 -22.53 3.35
N VAL A 33 9.12 -23.78 2.91
CA VAL A 33 8.06 -24.49 2.17
C VAL A 33 6.93 -24.79 3.16
N GLY A 34 5.83 -24.05 3.02
CA GLY A 34 4.63 -24.22 3.84
C GLY A 34 3.73 -25.35 3.35
N THR A 35 2.56 -25.46 3.98
CA THR A 35 1.53 -26.47 3.66
C THR A 35 0.95 -26.35 2.24
N SER A 36 1.10 -25.20 1.58
CA SER A 36 0.71 -25.01 0.18
C SER A 36 1.67 -25.65 -0.83
N GLY A 37 2.90 -25.97 -0.42
CA GLY A 37 3.96 -26.42 -1.33
C GLY A 37 4.47 -25.35 -2.31
N ALA A 38 3.96 -24.12 -2.24
CA ALA A 38 4.39 -23.01 -3.09
C ALA A 38 5.77 -22.50 -2.70
N ALA A 39 6.60 -22.17 -3.69
CA ALA A 39 7.86 -21.46 -3.45
C ALA A 39 7.57 -19.98 -3.18
N SER A 40 8.16 -19.43 -2.12
CA SER A 40 7.97 -18.04 -1.71
C SER A 40 9.29 -17.30 -1.49
N LEU A 41 9.31 -16.01 -1.76
CA LEU A 41 10.45 -15.13 -1.55
C LEU A 41 9.96 -13.73 -1.17
N GLU A 42 10.63 -13.06 -0.23
CA GLU A 42 10.33 -11.69 0.17
C GLU A 42 11.51 -10.77 -0.13
N LEU A 43 11.24 -9.67 -0.84
CA LEU A 43 12.19 -8.60 -1.08
C LEU A 43 11.75 -7.34 -0.34
N PRO A 44 12.55 -6.84 0.63
CA PRO A 44 12.19 -5.63 1.37
C PRO A 44 12.23 -4.40 0.46
N LEU A 45 11.28 -3.48 0.65
CA LEU A 45 11.30 -2.19 -0.03
C LEU A 45 12.31 -1.23 0.64
N PRO A 46 12.81 -0.19 -0.06
CA PRO A 46 13.82 0.73 0.46
C PRO A 46 13.23 1.74 1.47
N ILE A 47 12.55 1.26 2.51
CA ILE A 47 11.78 2.09 3.44
C ILE A 47 12.68 2.50 4.60
N SER A 48 12.83 3.82 4.79
CA SER A 48 13.49 4.33 5.99
C SER A 48 12.59 4.13 7.20
N PRO A 49 13.10 3.67 8.36
CA PRO A 49 12.26 3.47 9.54
C PRO A 49 11.70 4.78 10.11
N GLY A 50 12.29 5.93 9.75
CA GLY A 50 11.87 7.25 10.21
C GLY A 50 11.84 7.34 11.73
N ARG A 51 10.69 7.73 12.29
CA ARG A 51 10.45 7.81 13.74
C ARG A 51 9.95 6.48 14.36
N GLY A 52 9.92 5.41 13.57
CA GLY A 52 9.47 4.08 14.00
C GLY A 52 8.05 3.70 13.56
N PHE A 53 7.25 4.66 13.06
CA PHE A 53 5.98 4.37 12.39
C PHE A 53 6.15 4.58 10.89
N ALA A 54 6.39 3.48 10.17
CA ALA A 54 6.71 3.45 8.75
C ALA A 54 5.87 2.38 8.04
N PRO A 55 5.61 2.53 6.73
CA PRO A 55 4.80 1.56 5.98
C PRO A 55 5.42 0.16 5.98
N ALA A 56 4.63 -0.85 6.33
CA ALA A 56 5.03 -2.26 6.34
C ALA A 56 4.83 -2.93 4.96
N LEU A 57 5.55 -2.43 3.95
CA LEU A 57 5.41 -2.88 2.57
C LEU A 57 6.64 -3.68 2.12
N ALA A 58 6.40 -4.77 1.40
CA ALA A 58 7.41 -5.62 0.81
C ALA A 58 6.95 -6.11 -0.57
N LEU A 59 7.89 -6.62 -1.39
CA LEU A 59 7.54 -7.41 -2.57
C LEU A 59 7.61 -8.89 -2.22
N GLY A 60 6.46 -9.55 -2.24
CA GLY A 60 6.35 -11.00 -2.09
C GLY A 60 6.28 -11.69 -3.45
N TYR A 61 7.02 -12.77 -3.60
CA TYR A 61 6.89 -13.72 -4.69
C TYR A 61 6.18 -14.98 -4.19
N SER A 62 5.30 -15.53 -5.03
CA SER A 62 4.77 -16.88 -4.88
C SER A 62 4.70 -17.57 -6.24
N SER A 63 5.08 -18.84 -6.31
CA SER A 63 5.04 -19.62 -7.56
C SER A 63 3.63 -19.88 -8.10
N ASP A 64 2.61 -19.78 -7.26
CA ASP A 64 1.19 -19.84 -7.63
C ASP A 64 0.59 -18.44 -7.90
N GLY A 65 1.40 -17.39 -7.77
CA GLY A 65 0.99 -16.01 -7.99
C GLY A 65 0.78 -15.70 -9.47
N GLY A 66 -0.30 -14.99 -9.77
CA GLY A 66 -0.60 -14.51 -11.12
C GLY A 66 0.25 -13.30 -11.53
N ASN A 67 -0.17 -12.66 -12.63
CA ASN A 67 0.45 -11.43 -13.10
C ASN A 67 0.02 -10.23 -12.23
N SER A 68 0.92 -9.26 -12.05
CA SER A 68 0.68 -8.07 -11.23
C SER A 68 1.40 -6.84 -11.79
N PRO A 69 1.21 -5.64 -11.22
CA PRO A 69 2.04 -4.47 -11.52
C PRO A 69 3.54 -4.64 -11.24
N PHE A 70 3.98 -5.75 -10.64
CA PHE A 70 5.38 -6.09 -10.35
C PHE A 70 5.86 -7.33 -11.11
N GLY A 71 5.11 -7.76 -12.14
CA GLY A 71 5.43 -8.92 -12.97
C GLY A 71 4.80 -10.23 -12.46
N MET A 72 5.01 -11.31 -13.20
CA MET A 72 4.45 -12.62 -12.89
C MET A 72 4.96 -13.16 -11.55
N GLY A 73 4.05 -13.63 -10.69
CA GLY A 73 4.34 -14.24 -9.40
C GLY A 73 4.70 -13.25 -8.29
N TRP A 74 5.00 -11.99 -8.62
CA TRP A 74 5.33 -10.94 -7.67
C TRP A 74 4.10 -10.13 -7.31
N ARG A 75 4.02 -9.64 -6.07
CA ARG A 75 3.03 -8.67 -5.63
C ARG A 75 3.59 -7.84 -4.50
N GLU A 76 3.05 -6.65 -4.33
CA GLU A 76 3.29 -5.83 -3.15
C GLU A 76 2.36 -6.31 -2.01
N THR A 77 2.64 -5.93 -0.76
CA THR A 77 1.82 -6.25 0.41
C THR A 77 0.37 -5.83 0.16
N ASP A 78 -0.56 -6.78 0.30
CA ASP A 78 -1.97 -6.50 0.03
C ASP A 78 -2.60 -5.74 1.20
N ASN A 79 -2.72 -4.43 1.05
CA ASN A 79 -3.42 -3.57 2.00
C ASN A 79 -4.77 -3.15 1.45
N ALA A 80 -5.66 -4.13 1.31
CA ALA A 80 -6.99 -3.90 0.77
C ALA A 80 -8.06 -4.78 1.41
N ILE A 81 -9.28 -4.29 1.38
CA ILE A 81 -10.51 -5.02 1.68
C ILE A 81 -11.21 -5.26 0.34
N SER A 82 -11.69 -6.47 0.09
CA SER A 82 -12.25 -6.83 -1.22
C SER A 82 -13.55 -7.63 -1.11
N LEU A 83 -14.40 -7.55 -2.14
CA LEU A 83 -15.51 -8.47 -2.27
C LEU A 83 -14.99 -9.87 -2.64
N ARG A 84 -15.60 -10.90 -2.04
CA ARG A 84 -15.21 -12.29 -2.22
C ARG A 84 -15.66 -12.81 -3.58
N THR A 85 -14.72 -12.99 -4.49
CA THR A 85 -14.99 -13.50 -5.86
C THR A 85 -14.87 -15.02 -5.99
N THR A 86 -14.35 -15.72 -4.98
CA THR A 86 -14.16 -17.19 -5.01
C THR A 86 -15.45 -18.00 -4.99
N LYS A 87 -16.60 -17.36 -4.72
CA LYS A 87 -17.93 -18.01 -4.67
C LYS A 87 -18.91 -17.48 -5.71
N GLY A 88 -18.42 -16.72 -6.68
CA GLY A 88 -19.25 -16.08 -7.69
C GLY A 88 -18.90 -14.61 -7.87
N VAL A 89 -19.50 -14.02 -8.89
CA VAL A 89 -19.37 -12.58 -9.18
C VAL A 89 -20.25 -11.81 -8.18
N PRO A 90 -19.75 -10.70 -7.59
CA PRO A 90 -20.55 -9.87 -6.70
C PRO A 90 -21.80 -9.30 -7.38
N ALA A 91 -22.90 -9.25 -6.62
CA ALA A 91 -24.19 -8.74 -7.10
C ALA A 91 -24.40 -7.25 -6.80
N TYR A 92 -23.61 -6.67 -5.89
CA TYR A 92 -23.71 -5.30 -5.39
C TYR A 92 -25.07 -4.98 -4.73
N ALA A 93 -25.77 -6.02 -4.27
CA ALA A 93 -27.09 -5.91 -3.63
C ALA A 93 -27.00 -5.80 -2.08
N GLY A 94 -25.81 -5.55 -1.53
CA GLY A 94 -25.57 -5.41 -0.09
C GLY A 94 -25.47 -6.73 0.69
N ASN A 95 -25.39 -7.88 0.00
CA ASN A 95 -25.24 -9.21 0.60
C ASN A 95 -23.94 -9.92 0.20
N ASP A 96 -23.08 -9.26 -0.58
CA ASP A 96 -21.78 -9.79 -0.97
C ASP A 96 -20.86 -9.99 0.23
N GLN A 97 -20.08 -11.06 0.21
CA GLN A 97 -19.14 -11.35 1.29
C GLN A 97 -17.89 -10.48 1.12
N VAL A 98 -17.38 -9.94 2.22
CA VAL A 98 -16.19 -9.10 2.24
C VAL A 98 -15.03 -9.90 2.80
N VAL A 99 -13.82 -9.67 2.27
CA VAL A 99 -12.57 -10.27 2.70
C VAL A 99 -11.65 -9.15 3.17
N GLY A 100 -11.15 -9.26 4.41
CA GLY A 100 -10.21 -8.30 4.98
C GLY A 100 -8.79 -8.43 4.42
N PRO A 101 -7.87 -7.52 4.79
CA PRO A 101 -6.48 -7.53 4.32
C PRO A 101 -5.72 -8.81 4.68
N GLY A 102 -6.10 -9.46 5.79
CA GLY A 102 -5.55 -10.75 6.21
C GLY A 102 -6.08 -11.97 5.44
N GLY A 103 -6.99 -11.79 4.48
CA GLY A 103 -7.63 -12.89 3.73
C GLY A 103 -8.82 -13.54 4.45
N GLU A 104 -9.14 -13.11 5.66
CA GLU A 104 -10.28 -13.59 6.42
C GLU A 104 -11.60 -13.00 5.92
N VAL A 105 -12.62 -13.86 5.82
CA VAL A 105 -13.97 -13.41 5.43
C VAL A 105 -14.63 -12.74 6.62
N TRP A 106 -15.19 -11.56 6.39
CA TRP A 106 -15.91 -10.80 7.38
C TRP A 106 -17.42 -10.93 7.19
N MET A 107 -18.14 -10.96 8.31
CA MET A 107 -19.59 -11.06 8.37
C MET A 107 -20.14 -9.83 9.09
N PRO A 108 -21.16 -9.15 8.53
CA PRO A 108 -21.77 -8.03 9.23
C PRO A 108 -22.49 -8.51 10.49
N GLU A 109 -22.47 -7.67 11.52
CA GLU A 109 -23.22 -7.88 12.74
C GLU A 109 -24.73 -7.81 12.46
N ARG A 110 -25.44 -8.84 12.92
CA ARG A 110 -26.87 -9.03 12.66
C ARG A 110 -27.61 -9.37 13.94
N ASN A 111 -28.87 -8.95 14.01
CA ASN A 111 -29.75 -9.30 15.10
C ASN A 111 -30.07 -10.80 15.05
N GLU A 112 -29.94 -11.49 16.19
CA GLU A 112 -30.20 -12.93 16.31
C GLU A 112 -31.65 -13.31 16.02
N SER A 113 -32.61 -12.41 16.28
CA SER A 113 -34.04 -12.74 16.17
C SER A 113 -34.57 -12.73 14.73
N ASP A 114 -34.09 -11.81 13.89
CA ASP A 114 -34.64 -11.58 12.55
C ASP A 114 -33.57 -11.53 11.43
N GLY A 115 -32.28 -11.60 11.78
CA GLY A 115 -31.17 -11.55 10.83
C GLY A 115 -30.96 -10.17 10.19
N SER A 116 -31.66 -9.13 10.63
CA SER A 116 -31.46 -7.76 10.16
C SER A 116 -30.07 -7.23 10.55
N LEU A 117 -29.53 -6.30 9.76
CA LEU A 117 -28.26 -5.66 10.05
C LEU A 117 -28.37 -4.76 11.29
N ILE A 118 -27.44 -4.93 12.23
CA ILE A 118 -27.28 -3.97 13.32
C ILE A 118 -26.46 -2.81 12.77
N SER A 119 -27.03 -1.61 12.80
CA SER A 119 -26.36 -0.40 12.37
C SER A 119 -26.68 0.78 13.28
N ARG A 120 -25.77 1.73 13.36
CA ARG A 120 -25.95 3.00 14.07
C ARG A 120 -25.72 4.19 13.15
N GLY A 121 -26.40 5.29 13.42
CA GLY A 121 -26.16 6.58 12.77
C GLY A 121 -25.08 7.35 13.53
N GLU A 122 -24.06 7.83 12.82
CA GLU A 122 -22.96 8.61 13.39
C GLU A 122 -22.81 9.93 12.62
N THR A 123 -22.90 11.04 13.33
CA THR A 123 -22.68 12.39 12.78
C THR A 123 -21.35 13.00 13.23
N THR A 124 -20.66 12.33 14.16
CA THR A 124 -19.36 12.77 14.67
C THR A 124 -18.40 11.59 14.82
N TYR A 125 -17.10 11.85 14.73
CA TYR A 125 -16.08 10.88 15.08
C TYR A 125 -15.07 11.50 16.05
N LYS A 126 -14.99 10.98 17.28
CA LYS A 126 -14.13 11.53 18.35
C LYS A 126 -14.26 13.06 18.52
N GLY A 127 -15.49 13.58 18.40
CA GLY A 127 -15.80 15.01 18.51
C GLY A 127 -15.64 15.82 17.22
N LEU A 128 -15.13 15.23 16.13
CA LEU A 128 -15.13 15.88 14.82
C LEU A 128 -16.50 15.73 14.13
N PRO A 129 -17.10 16.81 13.62
CA PRO A 129 -18.32 16.71 12.81
C PRO A 129 -18.00 16.07 11.45
N LEU A 130 -18.83 15.11 11.03
CA LEU A 130 -18.65 14.39 9.76
C LEU A 130 -19.39 15.04 8.57
N GLY A 131 -20.20 16.07 8.82
CA GLY A 131 -21.04 16.74 7.82
C GLY A 131 -22.33 15.98 7.53
N ASP A 132 -22.22 14.69 7.19
CA ASP A 132 -23.35 13.79 6.93
C ASP A 132 -23.51 12.74 8.03
N GLU A 133 -24.75 12.27 8.22
CA GLU A 133 -25.00 11.07 9.03
C GLU A 133 -24.51 9.83 8.29
N HIS A 134 -23.56 9.13 8.90
CA HIS A 134 -23.03 7.87 8.41
C HIS A 134 -23.74 6.70 9.06
N ARG A 135 -24.20 5.76 8.24
CA ARG A 135 -24.63 4.44 8.72
C ARG A 135 -23.39 3.58 8.95
N VAL A 136 -23.21 3.15 10.18
CA VAL A 136 -22.07 2.33 10.60
C VAL A 136 -22.51 0.92 10.95
N VAL A 137 -21.90 -0.07 10.32
CA VAL A 137 -22.14 -1.51 10.53
C VAL A 137 -20.85 -2.16 10.99
N ARG A 138 -20.88 -2.74 12.19
CA ARG A 138 -19.76 -3.55 12.69
C ARG A 138 -19.67 -4.87 11.92
N HIS A 139 -18.47 -5.34 11.69
CA HIS A 139 -18.19 -6.63 11.10
C HIS A 139 -17.31 -7.48 12.02
N TRP A 140 -17.44 -8.80 11.86
CA TRP A 140 -16.70 -9.81 12.59
C TRP A 140 -15.97 -10.72 11.62
N PRO A 141 -14.68 -11.05 11.85
CA PRO A 141 -14.02 -12.08 11.08
C PRO A 141 -14.61 -13.45 11.42
N ARG A 142 -14.66 -14.35 10.43
CA ARG A 142 -15.08 -15.74 10.68
C ARG A 142 -14.15 -16.49 11.62
N ILE A 143 -12.87 -16.15 11.55
CA ILE A 143 -11.82 -16.65 12.45
C ILE A 143 -11.21 -15.41 13.11
N GLU A 144 -11.47 -15.24 14.40
CA GLU A 144 -10.95 -14.11 15.17
C GLU A 144 -9.47 -14.33 15.53
N GLY A 145 -8.66 -13.28 15.43
CA GLY A 145 -7.22 -13.36 15.69
C GLY A 145 -6.59 -12.05 16.14
N GLU A 146 -7.03 -10.93 15.56
CA GLU A 146 -6.48 -9.59 15.85
C GLU A 146 -7.29 -8.82 16.90
N PHE A 147 -8.53 -9.24 17.18
CA PHE A 147 -9.47 -8.56 18.08
C PHE A 147 -9.68 -7.08 17.73
N ALA A 148 -9.61 -6.77 16.43
CA ALA A 148 -9.85 -5.43 15.91
C ALA A 148 -11.35 -5.09 15.89
N LEU A 149 -11.69 -3.82 16.11
CA LEU A 149 -13.03 -3.32 15.80
C LEU A 149 -13.07 -2.94 14.32
N ILE A 150 -13.87 -3.67 13.54
CA ILE A 150 -13.99 -3.52 12.09
C ILE A 150 -15.34 -2.90 11.77
N GLU A 151 -15.33 -1.78 11.06
CA GLU A 151 -16.55 -1.02 10.77
C GLU A 151 -16.62 -0.63 9.29
N HIS A 152 -17.81 -0.80 8.73
CA HIS A 152 -18.18 -0.25 7.43
C HIS A 152 -19.02 1.00 7.64
N TRP A 153 -18.63 2.11 7.03
CA TRP A 153 -19.24 3.42 7.14
C TRP A 153 -19.76 3.84 5.78
N SER A 154 -21.05 4.18 5.66
CA SER A 154 -21.69 4.54 4.39
C SER A 154 -22.67 5.69 4.56
N THR A 155 -22.98 6.39 3.46
CA THR A 155 -24.06 7.39 3.41
C THR A 155 -25.02 7.04 2.28
N PRO A 156 -26.23 7.62 2.21
CA PRO A 156 -27.11 7.43 1.06
C PRO A 156 -26.49 7.90 -0.26
N ALA A 157 -25.60 8.90 -0.23
CA ALA A 157 -24.90 9.42 -1.40
C ALA A 157 -23.68 8.55 -1.80
N ASP A 158 -23.12 7.79 -0.87
CA ASP A 158 -22.02 6.85 -1.09
C ASP A 158 -22.34 5.50 -0.40
N PRO A 159 -23.21 4.68 -1.01
CA PRO A 159 -23.64 3.41 -0.41
C PRO A 159 -22.50 2.38 -0.33
N ALA A 160 -21.50 2.49 -1.20
CA ALA A 160 -20.31 1.65 -1.15
C ALA A 160 -19.45 1.97 0.08
N GLY A 161 -19.43 3.24 0.49
CA GLY A 161 -18.81 3.69 1.72
C GLY A 161 -17.32 3.37 1.81
N PHE A 162 -16.82 3.33 3.04
CA PHE A 162 -15.43 3.05 3.36
C PHE A 162 -15.33 2.14 4.59
N TRP A 163 -14.13 1.65 4.86
CA TRP A 163 -13.88 0.82 6.03
C TRP A 163 -12.94 1.50 7.00
N LEU A 164 -13.23 1.34 8.30
CA LEU A 164 -12.40 1.80 9.39
C LEU A 164 -12.10 0.61 10.31
N ILE A 165 -10.80 0.32 10.47
CA ILE A 165 -10.31 -0.72 11.38
C ILE A 165 -9.64 -0.02 12.56
N HIS A 166 -10.07 -0.38 13.75
CA HIS A 166 -9.42 -0.03 15.01
C HIS A 166 -8.60 -1.23 15.48
N GLY A 167 -7.27 -1.11 15.42
CA GLY A 167 -6.36 -2.11 15.92
C GLY A 167 -6.41 -2.22 17.45
N ALA A 168 -6.11 -3.41 17.98
CA ALA A 168 -6.02 -3.64 19.42
C ALA A 168 -4.88 -2.83 20.09
N ASP A 169 -3.89 -2.40 19.32
CA ASP A 169 -2.80 -1.50 19.73
C ASP A 169 -3.21 -0.01 19.76
N GLY A 170 -4.47 0.30 19.41
CA GLY A 170 -5.02 1.65 19.34
C GLY A 170 -4.73 2.37 18.02
N SER A 171 -4.10 1.71 17.05
CA SER A 171 -3.95 2.24 15.70
C SER A 171 -5.29 2.28 14.95
N LEU A 172 -5.37 3.15 13.95
CA LEU A 172 -6.51 3.28 13.05
C LEU A 172 -6.03 3.08 11.62
N HIS A 173 -6.81 2.32 10.84
CA HIS A 173 -6.56 2.10 9.42
C HIS A 173 -7.85 2.37 8.64
N LEU A 174 -7.76 3.27 7.66
CA LEU A 174 -8.89 3.67 6.83
C LEU A 174 -8.69 3.14 5.41
N TYR A 175 -9.74 2.56 4.82
CA TYR A 175 -9.69 1.99 3.48
C TYR A 175 -10.82 2.50 2.60
N GLY A 176 -10.47 2.90 1.38
CA GLY A 176 -11.39 3.32 0.35
C GLY A 176 -12.25 4.53 0.74
N LYS A 177 -11.71 5.52 1.45
CA LYS A 177 -12.38 6.80 1.73
C LYS A 177 -12.48 7.67 0.48
N THR A 178 -11.53 7.54 -0.44
CA THR A 178 -11.47 8.32 -1.68
C THR A 178 -11.77 7.46 -2.90
N ARG A 179 -12.14 8.08 -4.03
CA ARG A 179 -12.33 7.36 -5.30
C ARG A 179 -11.03 6.78 -5.86
N HIS A 180 -9.88 7.36 -5.49
CA HIS A 180 -8.58 6.88 -5.92
C HIS A 180 -8.11 5.65 -5.11
N SER A 181 -8.59 5.47 -3.88
CA SER A 181 -8.37 4.27 -3.08
C SER A 181 -9.46 3.20 -3.26
N ARG A 182 -10.25 3.27 -4.34
CA ARG A 182 -11.24 2.25 -4.71
C ARG A 182 -10.97 1.71 -6.11
N ARG A 183 -11.16 0.40 -6.30
CA ARG A 183 -11.35 -0.21 -7.63
C ARG A 183 -12.84 -0.48 -7.81
N ALA A 184 -13.46 0.33 -8.65
CA ALA A 184 -14.91 0.34 -8.89
C ALA A 184 -15.21 0.24 -10.38
N ASP A 185 -16.45 -0.16 -10.72
CA ASP A 185 -16.94 -0.12 -12.09
C ASP A 185 -16.83 1.33 -12.62
N PRO A 186 -16.12 1.57 -13.73
CA PRO A 186 -15.97 2.92 -14.28
C PRO A 186 -17.27 3.50 -14.84
N ASN A 187 -18.32 2.69 -15.00
CA ASN A 187 -19.64 3.13 -15.45
C ASN A 187 -20.69 3.15 -14.33
N GLU A 188 -20.38 2.59 -13.15
CA GLU A 188 -21.22 2.61 -11.96
C GLU A 188 -20.33 2.64 -10.71
N GLU A 189 -19.91 3.84 -10.30
CA GLU A 189 -18.85 4.01 -9.29
C GLU A 189 -19.26 3.52 -7.89
N THR A 190 -20.55 3.24 -7.65
CA THR A 190 -21.03 2.59 -6.43
C THR A 190 -20.73 1.09 -6.39
N HIS A 191 -20.42 0.46 -7.53
CA HIS A 191 -20.00 -0.94 -7.61
C HIS A 191 -18.50 -1.06 -7.30
N VAL A 192 -18.16 -0.95 -6.01
CA VAL A 192 -16.78 -1.06 -5.52
C VAL A 192 -16.43 -2.51 -5.23
N GLY A 193 -15.44 -3.05 -5.94
CA GLY A 193 -14.92 -4.40 -5.70
C GLY A 193 -13.79 -4.46 -4.67
N VAL A 194 -13.02 -3.37 -4.53
CA VAL A 194 -11.85 -3.29 -3.64
C VAL A 194 -11.71 -1.90 -3.03
N TRP A 195 -11.53 -1.84 -1.70
CA TRP A 195 -11.15 -0.66 -0.92
C TRP A 195 -9.69 -0.81 -0.48
N MET A 196 -8.79 -0.02 -1.04
CA MET A 196 -7.37 -0.01 -0.68
C MET A 196 -7.13 0.95 0.49
N ILE A 197 -6.07 0.73 1.26
CA ILE A 197 -5.73 1.57 2.41
C ILE A 197 -5.49 3.03 1.98
N ASP A 198 -6.11 3.99 2.65
CA ASP A 198 -5.84 5.43 2.45
C ASP A 198 -4.83 5.93 3.48
N GLU A 199 -5.02 5.53 4.74
CA GLU A 199 -4.34 6.15 5.86
C GLU A 199 -4.21 5.20 7.05
N SER A 200 -3.08 5.29 7.74
CA SER A 200 -2.87 4.69 9.05
C SER A 200 -2.45 5.75 10.06
N LEU A 201 -2.98 5.66 11.28
CA LEU A 201 -2.69 6.56 12.39
C LEU A 201 -2.38 5.75 13.65
N ASN A 202 -1.25 6.02 14.29
CA ASN A 202 -0.93 5.42 15.58
C ASN A 202 -1.39 6.28 16.77
N THR A 203 -1.25 5.76 17.98
CA THR A 203 -1.65 6.46 19.23
C THR A 203 -0.82 7.71 19.55
N ARG A 204 0.28 7.95 18.83
CA ARG A 204 1.18 9.10 19.01
C ARG A 204 0.91 10.24 18.03
N GLY A 205 -0.10 10.10 17.17
CA GLY A 205 -0.42 11.11 16.16
C GLY A 205 0.52 11.07 14.94
N GLU A 206 1.18 9.93 14.70
CA GLU A 206 1.97 9.72 13.49
C GLU A 206 1.12 9.03 12.42
N HIS A 207 1.32 9.46 11.18
CA HIS A 207 0.51 9.06 10.06
C HIS A 207 1.32 8.40 8.95
N ILE A 208 0.65 7.53 8.21
CA ILE A 208 1.09 7.00 6.92
C ILE A 208 -0.08 7.19 5.95
N VAL A 209 0.12 7.93 4.87
CA VAL A 209 -0.89 8.20 3.84
C VAL A 209 -0.48 7.56 2.53
N TYR A 210 -1.43 6.89 1.86
CA TYR A 210 -1.25 6.13 0.65
C TYR A 210 -2.00 6.81 -0.50
N GLU A 211 -1.27 7.19 -1.54
CA GLU A 211 -1.81 7.88 -2.70
C GLU A 211 -1.75 6.98 -3.93
N TYR A 212 -2.86 6.92 -4.65
CA TYR A 212 -3.03 6.07 -5.82
C TYR A 212 -3.22 6.89 -7.08
N LYS A 213 -2.56 6.44 -8.16
CA LYS A 213 -2.75 6.99 -9.50
C LYS A 213 -3.83 6.18 -10.23
N PRO A 214 -4.89 6.83 -10.74
CA PRO A 214 -5.92 6.17 -11.53
C PRO A 214 -5.45 5.94 -12.95
N GLU A 215 -6.05 4.95 -13.59
CA GLU A 215 -6.01 4.86 -15.03
C GLU A 215 -7.16 5.69 -15.63
N GLU A 216 -6.87 6.52 -16.63
CA GLU A 216 -7.86 7.50 -17.11
C GLU A 216 -8.19 7.36 -18.61
N ASP A 217 -7.31 6.74 -19.41
CA ASP A 217 -7.56 6.66 -20.85
C ASP A 217 -8.80 5.80 -21.14
N ALA A 218 -9.68 6.34 -21.97
CA ALA A 218 -10.85 5.63 -22.46
C ALA A 218 -10.44 4.38 -23.27
N PRO A 219 -11.30 3.35 -23.34
CA PRO A 219 -11.08 2.19 -24.19
C PRO A 219 -10.81 2.61 -25.64
N ALA A 220 -9.67 2.18 -26.18
CA ALA A 220 -9.23 2.54 -27.52
C ALA A 220 -8.77 1.31 -28.33
N PRO A 221 -8.82 1.37 -29.68
CA PRO A 221 -8.25 0.32 -30.54
C PRO A 221 -6.75 0.08 -30.26
N PRO A 222 -6.24 -1.14 -30.48
CA PRO A 222 -6.93 -2.28 -31.07
C PRO A 222 -7.67 -3.17 -30.07
N GLN A 223 -7.42 -3.03 -28.77
CA GLN A 223 -7.95 -3.96 -27.75
C GLN A 223 -9.33 -3.55 -27.21
N GLN A 224 -9.67 -2.25 -27.26
CA GLN A 224 -10.94 -1.70 -26.77
C GLN A 224 -11.29 -2.15 -25.34
N ARG A 225 -10.26 -2.32 -24.50
CA ARG A 225 -10.40 -2.71 -23.09
C ARG A 225 -10.49 -1.50 -22.19
N ASP A 226 -11.28 -1.61 -21.12
CA ASP A 226 -11.38 -0.60 -20.09
C ASP A 226 -10.42 -0.91 -18.94
N PHE A 227 -9.49 0.02 -18.70
CA PHE A 227 -8.54 -0.08 -17.60
C PHE A 227 -8.85 0.92 -16.48
N ARG A 228 -9.88 1.76 -16.62
CA ARG A 228 -10.18 2.89 -15.72
C ARG A 228 -10.57 2.46 -14.30
N ALA A 229 -10.98 1.20 -14.11
CA ALA A 229 -11.21 0.61 -12.79
C ALA A 229 -9.92 0.45 -11.96
N GLN A 230 -8.74 0.44 -12.61
CA GLN A 230 -7.47 0.14 -11.96
C GLN A 230 -6.91 1.33 -11.17
N ARG A 231 -6.18 1.00 -10.11
CA ARG A 231 -5.46 1.94 -9.25
C ARG A 231 -4.07 1.40 -8.95
N TYR A 232 -3.08 2.28 -8.99
CA TYR A 232 -1.68 1.95 -8.76
C TYR A 232 -1.16 2.78 -7.58
N LEU A 233 -0.61 2.12 -6.56
CA LEU A 233 0.03 2.84 -5.45
C LEU A 233 1.16 3.68 -6.04
N SER A 234 1.10 5.00 -5.87
CA SER A 234 2.02 5.95 -6.50
C SER A 234 2.98 6.56 -5.50
N ARG A 235 2.48 6.87 -4.29
CA ARG A 235 3.26 7.50 -3.24
C ARG A 235 2.74 7.10 -1.87
N VAL A 236 3.65 6.92 -0.93
CA VAL A 236 3.35 6.77 0.49
C VAL A 236 4.08 7.88 1.25
N CYS A 237 3.32 8.73 1.93
CA CYS A 237 3.85 9.81 2.75
C CYS A 237 3.79 9.39 4.22
N TYR A 238 4.90 9.51 4.94
CA TYR A 238 4.94 9.20 6.38
C TYR A 238 5.95 10.09 7.10
N GLY A 239 5.88 10.07 8.43
CA GLY A 239 6.65 10.99 9.25
C GLY A 239 6.17 12.43 9.11
N ASN A 240 4.85 12.66 9.24
CA ASN A 240 4.25 14.00 9.34
C ASN A 240 5.00 14.87 10.35
N GLU A 241 5.29 16.13 10.02
CA GLU A 241 6.07 17.04 10.86
C GLU A 241 5.46 17.23 12.25
N LYS A 242 4.15 17.50 12.28
CA LYS A 242 3.38 17.74 13.51
C LYS A 242 2.46 16.57 13.79
N ALA A 243 2.48 16.06 15.02
CA ALA A 243 1.55 15.05 15.46
C ALA A 243 0.11 15.55 15.31
N HIS A 244 -0.77 14.68 14.80
CA HIS A 244 -2.18 15.03 14.57
C HIS A 244 -3.09 13.93 15.16
N PRO A 245 -4.14 14.27 15.92
CA PRO A 245 -4.90 13.29 16.71
C PRO A 245 -5.99 12.54 15.92
N HIS A 246 -6.33 13.00 14.71
CA HIS A 246 -7.39 12.43 13.89
C HIS A 246 -6.87 12.08 12.50
N LEU A 247 -7.43 11.05 11.88
CA LEU A 247 -7.16 10.73 10.47
C LEU A 247 -7.39 11.99 9.61
N TYR A 248 -6.43 12.32 8.76
CA TYR A 248 -6.58 13.42 7.81
C TYR A 248 -7.74 13.17 6.85
N ALA A 249 -8.02 11.91 6.51
CA ALA A 249 -9.09 11.52 5.60
C ALA A 249 -10.52 11.87 6.07
N TRP A 250 -10.71 12.35 7.31
CA TRP A 250 -11.95 12.99 7.74
C TRP A 250 -12.20 14.34 7.07
N SER A 251 -11.14 15.05 6.68
CA SER A 251 -11.18 16.28 5.89
C SER A 251 -10.51 16.02 4.55
N ALA A 252 -11.28 15.96 3.47
CA ALA A 252 -10.76 15.66 2.14
C ALA A 252 -9.50 16.48 1.84
N ASP A 253 -8.45 15.80 1.39
CA ASP A 253 -7.16 16.38 1.00
C ASP A 253 -6.35 17.12 2.07
N SER A 254 -6.77 17.16 3.34
CA SER A 254 -6.03 17.93 4.39
C SER A 254 -4.61 17.42 4.65
N TRP A 255 -4.31 16.18 4.24
CA TRP A 255 -2.97 15.60 4.32
C TRP A 255 -1.97 16.26 3.35
N LYS A 256 -2.45 16.87 2.26
CA LYS A 256 -1.62 17.54 1.24
C LYS A 256 -0.99 18.83 1.78
N ASP A 257 -1.62 19.46 2.76
CA ASP A 257 -1.12 20.67 3.42
C ASP A 257 -0.07 20.36 4.51
N GLN A 258 0.16 19.07 4.79
CA GLN A 258 1.13 18.66 5.80
C GLN A 258 2.52 18.54 5.22
N HIS A 259 3.52 18.90 6.02
CA HIS A 259 4.90 18.57 5.70
C HIS A 259 5.20 17.12 6.10
N TRP A 260 5.75 16.35 5.16
CA TRP A 260 6.11 14.95 5.33
C TRP A 260 7.60 14.79 5.17
N HIS A 261 8.26 14.14 6.14
CA HIS A 261 9.71 13.96 6.06
C HIS A 261 10.13 12.82 5.12
N PHE A 262 9.22 11.88 4.84
CA PHE A 262 9.53 10.68 4.11
C PHE A 262 8.49 10.41 3.02
N HIS A 263 8.98 10.19 1.80
CA HIS A 263 8.15 9.81 0.66
C HIS A 263 8.71 8.54 0.04
N LEU A 264 7.88 7.50 -0.03
CA LEU A 264 8.14 6.29 -0.80
C LEU A 264 7.36 6.39 -2.12
N VAL A 265 8.06 6.52 -3.24
CA VAL A 265 7.47 6.70 -4.57
C VAL A 265 7.57 5.41 -5.37
N PHE A 266 6.47 5.02 -6.00
CA PHE A 266 6.41 3.91 -6.94
C PHE A 266 6.33 4.47 -8.36
N ASP A 267 7.35 4.18 -9.16
CA ASP A 267 7.51 4.72 -10.50
C ASP A 267 7.19 3.63 -11.54
N TYR A 268 6.24 3.93 -12.42
CA TYR A 268 5.71 3.09 -13.50
C TYR A 268 6.29 3.48 -14.87
N GLY A 269 7.41 4.20 -14.88
CA GLY A 269 8.14 4.65 -16.06
C GLY A 269 8.09 6.16 -16.29
N GLU A 270 7.64 6.95 -15.31
CA GLU A 270 7.62 8.42 -15.38
C GLU A 270 9.01 9.06 -15.22
N ARG A 271 10.02 8.27 -14.83
CA ARG A 271 11.40 8.70 -14.60
C ARG A 271 12.39 7.83 -15.34
N SER A 272 13.59 8.37 -15.56
CA SER A 272 14.70 7.62 -16.13
C SER A 272 15.03 6.38 -15.29
N THR A 273 15.22 5.24 -15.97
CA THR A 273 15.71 4.01 -15.35
C THR A 273 17.23 3.86 -15.44
N GLU A 274 17.93 4.80 -16.07
CA GLU A 274 19.40 4.76 -16.21
C GLU A 274 20.10 4.71 -14.85
N LEU A 275 21.16 3.92 -14.74
CA LEU A 275 21.84 3.69 -13.46
C LEU A 275 22.64 4.89 -12.98
N GLU A 276 23.15 5.71 -13.90
CA GLU A 276 24.01 6.86 -13.58
C GLU A 276 23.25 8.16 -13.35
N THR A 277 21.96 8.20 -13.68
CA THR A 277 21.09 9.37 -13.49
C THR A 277 20.22 9.15 -12.25
N ALA A 278 20.24 10.11 -11.32
CA ALA A 278 19.33 10.09 -10.18
C ALA A 278 17.90 10.44 -10.63
N PRO A 279 16.89 9.59 -10.35
CA PRO A 279 15.50 9.98 -10.56
C PRO A 279 15.13 11.22 -9.74
N SER A 280 14.42 12.15 -10.36
CA SER A 280 13.84 13.33 -9.70
C SER A 280 12.67 12.96 -8.80
N PHE A 281 12.33 13.84 -7.86
CA PHE A 281 11.11 13.70 -7.07
C PHE A 281 9.87 13.82 -7.96
N ASP A 282 9.81 14.86 -8.80
CA ASP A 282 8.72 15.07 -9.75
C ASP A 282 8.82 14.14 -10.97
N GLU A 283 7.67 13.86 -11.58
CA GLU A 283 7.56 13.09 -12.82
C GLU A 283 8.14 13.88 -14.00
N THR A 284 8.85 13.19 -14.91
CA THR A 284 9.52 13.83 -16.05
C THR A 284 8.90 13.48 -17.40
N GLN A 285 8.08 12.43 -17.44
CA GLN A 285 7.39 11.94 -18.62
C GLN A 285 6.15 11.15 -18.21
N ALA A 286 5.29 10.85 -19.16
CA ALA A 286 4.16 9.97 -18.93
C ALA A 286 4.63 8.54 -18.61
N TRP A 287 3.93 7.88 -17.69
CA TRP A 287 4.12 6.46 -17.40
C TRP A 287 3.94 5.57 -18.63
N THR A 288 4.69 4.49 -18.65
CA THR A 288 4.72 3.56 -19.79
C THR A 288 3.64 2.48 -19.67
N THR A 289 3.27 1.90 -20.81
CA THR A 289 2.44 0.68 -20.83
C THR A 289 3.33 -0.55 -20.87
N ARG A 290 2.93 -1.61 -20.18
CA ARG A 290 3.56 -2.93 -20.30
C ARG A 290 3.19 -3.61 -21.61
N SER A 291 4.04 -4.50 -22.10
CA SER A 291 3.76 -5.30 -23.32
C SER A 291 2.74 -6.41 -23.10
N ASP A 292 2.56 -6.86 -21.86
CA ASP A 292 1.70 -7.97 -21.46
C ASP A 292 0.55 -7.50 -20.56
N ALA A 293 -0.26 -6.56 -21.06
CA ALA A 293 -1.45 -6.10 -20.35
C ALA A 293 -2.41 -7.28 -20.13
N PHE A 294 -3.03 -7.33 -18.95
CA PHE A 294 -3.95 -8.41 -18.57
C PHE A 294 -5.17 -7.83 -17.88
N TRP A 295 -6.25 -8.61 -17.81
CA TRP A 295 -7.50 -8.21 -17.17
C TRP A 295 -8.22 -9.43 -16.62
N ASN A 296 -9.13 -9.16 -15.70
CA ASN A 296 -10.12 -10.13 -15.24
C ASN A 296 -11.47 -9.42 -15.07
N CYS A 297 -12.54 -10.19 -14.94
CA CYS A 297 -13.89 -9.69 -14.69
C CYS A 297 -14.47 -10.26 -13.40
N ALA A 298 -13.62 -10.56 -12.41
CA ALA A 298 -14.02 -11.26 -11.18
C ALA A 298 -15.05 -10.45 -10.37
N TYR A 299 -15.01 -9.13 -10.49
CA TYR A 299 -15.91 -8.18 -9.84
C TYR A 299 -17.12 -7.79 -10.71
N GLY A 300 -17.32 -8.42 -11.87
CA GLY A 300 -18.44 -8.09 -12.77
C GLY A 300 -18.16 -6.91 -13.72
N PHE A 301 -17.02 -6.23 -13.58
CA PHE A 301 -16.50 -5.23 -14.51
C PHE A 301 -15.05 -5.56 -14.89
N GLU A 302 -14.56 -4.98 -15.99
CA GLU A 302 -13.16 -5.16 -16.41
C GLU A 302 -12.19 -4.51 -15.43
N LEU A 303 -11.37 -5.33 -14.77
CA LEU A 303 -10.25 -4.87 -13.95
C LEU A 303 -8.94 -5.25 -14.64
N GLY A 304 -8.45 -4.33 -15.47
CA GLY A 304 -7.22 -4.49 -16.23
C GLY A 304 -5.99 -3.93 -15.53
N THR A 305 -4.80 -4.45 -15.85
CA THR A 305 -3.51 -3.89 -15.46
C THR A 305 -2.67 -3.68 -16.72
N ARG A 306 -2.24 -2.44 -16.94
CA ARG A 306 -1.37 -2.08 -18.08
C ARG A 306 -0.13 -1.30 -17.70
N ARG A 307 0.09 -1.04 -16.41
CA ARG A 307 1.32 -0.43 -15.88
C ARG A 307 2.19 -1.49 -15.21
N LEU A 308 3.49 -1.24 -15.20
CA LEU A 308 4.49 -2.09 -14.57
C LEU A 308 5.43 -1.18 -13.76
N CYS A 309 5.50 -1.39 -12.44
CA CYS A 309 6.37 -0.64 -11.56
C CYS A 309 7.82 -0.95 -11.94
N ARG A 310 8.55 0.08 -12.36
CA ARG A 310 9.96 0.02 -12.77
C ARG A 310 10.89 0.28 -11.61
N GLN A 311 10.47 1.07 -10.64
CA GLN A 311 11.34 1.46 -9.53
C GLN A 311 10.54 1.86 -8.28
N VAL A 312 11.13 1.64 -7.11
CA VAL A 312 10.67 2.17 -5.84
C VAL A 312 11.75 3.09 -5.28
N LEU A 313 11.37 4.33 -4.99
CA LEU A 313 12.28 5.42 -4.67
C LEU A 313 11.97 5.97 -3.28
N MET A 314 13.00 6.09 -2.45
CA MET A 314 12.88 6.65 -1.11
C MET A 314 13.46 8.06 -1.11
N PHE A 315 12.62 9.04 -0.80
CA PHE A 315 13.00 10.44 -0.68
C PHE A 315 12.86 10.92 0.75
N HIS A 316 13.81 11.75 1.18
CA HIS A 316 13.79 12.45 2.47
C HIS A 316 13.57 13.94 2.22
N HIS A 317 12.66 14.57 2.97
CA HIS A 317 12.40 16.01 2.89
C HIS A 317 12.67 16.64 4.26
N PHE A 318 13.88 17.19 4.39
CA PHE A 318 14.34 17.91 5.58
C PHE A 318 14.87 19.28 5.12
N PRO A 319 14.00 20.30 5.02
CA PRO A 319 14.36 21.58 4.42
C PRO A 319 15.59 22.26 5.00
N SER A 320 15.77 22.15 6.32
CA SER A 320 16.88 22.78 7.05
C SER A 320 18.22 22.06 6.84
N GLU A 321 18.20 20.74 6.65
CA GLU A 321 19.39 19.89 6.58
C GLU A 321 19.79 19.50 5.14
N LEU A 322 18.81 19.27 4.27
CA LEU A 322 18.99 18.73 2.91
C LEU A 322 18.60 19.72 1.81
N GLY A 323 18.03 20.87 2.17
CA GLY A 323 17.55 21.89 1.24
C GLY A 323 16.05 21.76 0.92
N ALA A 324 15.54 22.74 0.16
CA ALA A 324 14.10 22.97 0.03
C ALA A 324 13.28 21.83 -0.62
N THR A 325 13.92 20.94 -1.37
CA THR A 325 13.26 19.89 -2.15
C THR A 325 13.56 18.49 -1.58
N PRO A 326 12.65 17.52 -1.73
CA PRO A 326 12.93 16.13 -1.36
C PRO A 326 14.17 15.56 -2.07
N VAL A 327 15.04 14.87 -1.34
CA VAL A 327 16.30 14.29 -1.84
C VAL A 327 16.20 12.77 -1.89
N LEU A 328 16.59 12.17 -3.00
CA LEU A 328 16.62 10.72 -3.17
C LEU A 328 17.71 10.12 -2.28
N VAL A 329 17.34 9.19 -1.40
CA VAL A 329 18.27 8.51 -0.49
C VAL A 329 18.53 7.06 -0.87
N GLN A 330 17.51 6.37 -1.39
CA GLN A 330 17.62 4.97 -1.77
C GLN A 330 16.73 4.67 -2.96
N ARG A 331 17.24 3.84 -3.87
CA ARG A 331 16.54 3.41 -5.07
C ARG A 331 16.52 1.89 -5.13
N LEU A 332 15.36 1.35 -5.46
CA LEU A 332 15.13 -0.02 -5.87
C LEU A 332 14.74 0.00 -7.35
N LEU A 333 15.62 -0.47 -8.24
CA LEU A 333 15.32 -0.64 -9.66
C LEU A 333 14.89 -2.08 -9.96
N LEU A 334 13.80 -2.23 -10.69
CA LEU A 334 13.19 -3.51 -11.08
C LEU A 334 13.39 -3.74 -12.58
N GLU A 335 14.22 -4.74 -12.92
CA GLU A 335 14.53 -5.12 -14.30
C GLU A 335 13.66 -6.30 -14.73
N PHE A 336 12.92 -6.12 -15.84
CA PHE A 336 12.01 -7.13 -16.38
C PHE A 336 12.50 -7.70 -17.69
N ARG A 337 12.27 -9.00 -17.89
CA ARG A 337 12.44 -9.68 -19.17
C ARG A 337 11.13 -10.35 -19.58
N ALA A 338 10.81 -10.29 -20.86
CA ALA A 338 9.72 -11.09 -21.41
C ALA A 338 10.08 -12.58 -21.37
N SER A 339 9.19 -13.40 -20.82
CA SER A 339 9.27 -14.86 -20.92
C SER A 339 8.98 -15.33 -22.36
N PRO A 340 9.26 -16.59 -22.71
CA PRO A 340 8.88 -17.14 -24.01
C PRO A 340 7.39 -17.04 -24.32
N LEU A 341 6.55 -16.93 -23.29
CA LEU A 341 5.09 -16.74 -23.39
C LEU A 341 4.68 -15.26 -23.40
N GLY A 342 5.63 -14.33 -23.39
CA GLY A 342 5.39 -12.89 -23.45
C GLY A 342 5.19 -12.20 -22.10
N TYR A 343 5.17 -12.93 -20.99
CA TYR A 343 4.95 -12.34 -19.65
C TYR A 343 6.18 -11.61 -19.13
N SER A 344 5.96 -10.47 -18.46
CA SER A 344 7.01 -9.72 -17.78
C SER A 344 7.46 -10.44 -16.50
N HIS A 345 8.66 -11.01 -16.50
CA HIS A 345 9.29 -11.63 -15.34
C HIS A 345 10.31 -10.68 -14.72
N LEU A 346 10.24 -10.46 -13.41
CA LEU A 346 11.25 -9.70 -12.67
C LEU A 346 12.54 -10.54 -12.61
N THR A 347 13.59 -10.08 -13.27
CA THR A 347 14.86 -10.83 -13.42
C THR A 347 16.00 -10.31 -12.56
N ALA A 348 16.00 -9.02 -12.28
CA ALA A 348 17.05 -8.45 -11.45
C ALA A 348 16.53 -7.27 -10.65
N ARG A 349 17.19 -7.10 -9.52
CA ARG A 349 17.06 -5.95 -8.66
C ARG A 349 18.44 -5.34 -8.47
N SER A 350 18.52 -4.03 -8.64
CA SER A 350 19.66 -3.25 -8.16
C SER A 350 19.18 -2.27 -7.12
N SER A 351 19.87 -2.24 -5.97
CA SER A 351 19.71 -1.18 -5.01
C SER A 351 20.97 -0.34 -4.97
N ASN A 352 20.82 0.94 -5.23
CA ASN A 352 21.89 1.91 -5.07
C ASN A 352 21.59 2.76 -3.84
N TRP A 353 22.53 2.77 -2.91
CA TRP A 353 22.63 3.82 -1.91
C TRP A 353 23.49 4.92 -2.54
N ARG A 354 22.95 6.13 -2.66
CA ARG A 354 23.75 7.30 -3.01
C ARG A 354 23.24 8.43 -2.13
N ALA A 355 24.06 8.88 -1.19
CA ALA A 355 23.86 10.17 -0.56
C ALA A 355 24.20 11.22 -1.62
N TRP A 356 23.19 11.72 -2.33
CA TRP A 356 23.37 12.83 -3.27
C TRP A 356 23.37 14.14 -2.49
N ASN A 357 24.45 14.44 -1.78
CA ASN A 357 24.67 15.78 -1.23
C ASN A 357 25.75 16.52 -2.02
N CYS A 358 25.54 17.83 -2.18
CA CYS A 358 26.53 18.78 -2.65
C CYS A 358 27.89 18.54 -1.97
N ALA A 359 28.97 18.62 -2.77
CA ALA A 359 30.36 18.40 -2.39
C ALA A 359 30.79 16.93 -2.15
N SER A 360 31.11 16.25 -3.26
CA SER A 360 32.24 15.33 -3.43
C SER A 360 32.64 14.43 -2.23
N ARG A 361 32.05 13.23 -2.12
CA ARG A 361 32.85 11.99 -1.94
C ARG A 361 32.06 10.73 -2.31
N MET A 362 32.52 10.10 -3.38
CA MET A 362 31.92 8.91 -3.99
C MET A 362 32.30 7.65 -3.18
N ARG A 363 31.33 6.86 -2.73
CA ARG A 363 31.54 5.45 -2.41
C ARG A 363 30.46 4.63 -3.12
N ARG A 364 30.90 3.72 -3.98
CA ARG A 364 30.05 2.80 -4.74
C ARG A 364 29.89 1.51 -3.93
N SER A 365 28.67 1.05 -3.69
CA SER A 365 28.43 -0.40 -3.65
C SER A 365 27.18 -0.71 -4.46
N THR A 366 27.37 -1.36 -5.61
CA THR A 366 26.28 -1.89 -6.42
C THR A 366 26.10 -3.34 -6.03
N ALA A 367 24.97 -3.68 -5.43
CA ALA A 367 24.57 -5.07 -5.24
C ALA A 367 23.56 -5.42 -6.32
N ARG A 368 23.97 -6.28 -7.27
CA ARG A 368 23.11 -6.84 -8.31
C ARG A 368 22.79 -8.27 -7.90
N GLN A 369 21.52 -8.55 -7.63
CA GLN A 369 21.05 -9.89 -7.34
C GLN A 369 20.16 -10.34 -8.50
N ILE A 370 20.54 -11.45 -9.12
CA ILE A 370 19.78 -12.06 -10.22
C ILE A 370 18.76 -12.99 -9.56
N ALA A 371 17.47 -12.75 -9.79
CA ALA A 371 16.45 -13.75 -9.52
C ALA A 371 16.60 -14.79 -10.63
N ARG A 372 17.19 -15.96 -10.31
CA ARG A 372 17.27 -17.09 -11.23
C ARG A 372 16.05 -17.98 -11.10
#